data_AF-A0A963HQD7-F1
#
_entry.id   AF-A0A963HQD7-F1
#
_cell.length_a   1.000
_cell.length_b   1.000
_cell.length_c   1.000
_cell.angle_alpha   90.00
_cell.angle_beta   90.00
_cell.angle_gamma   90.00
#
_symmetry.space_group_name_H-M   'P 1'
#
loop_
_entity.id
_entity.type
_entity.pdbx_description
1 polymer ?
#
loop_
_entity_poly.entity_id
_entity_poly.type
_entity_poly.pdbx_seq_one_letter_code
_entity_poly.pdbx_strand_id
1 'polypeptide(L)'
;MRANKSLRFQLKMQQGIFVLLLLSLLVLLGYLALETRVQWDISQNGRNTLSQTSIEILSKMTAPVQIAAFATEQHVQFGDVREIIHNFVQLYQRIKPDISLTFIDPTEHPDLAREAGVQVNGELVIHYQNKQARLTTINEQAMTQVLMRLSRPYEKLILALSGHGERSLVGAANYDLGEFGQQLQVNGFISEPLNLTVTPNIPSDADMLLIASPQTDLLPGEVDKLLEYIDNGGNLLWLVDRESLRGLLPLTEKLHLIMTPGVVIDPQAEQLKAPVTFALGTGYGRHAITHGFNYITVFPFARQIVFNENQTWRAVPLVDVAHNGWVKYGADDNYTFDPEEDIAGPVTIAVALSREINDREQRVIVVGNGHFLANMYLGNGNNLDFGINLFNWLSGDEEMITIQPRATLDSQLVLTDTELTVVVVFFLLVLPITFLLSGAVIWWRRKRAT
;
A
#
# COMPACT_ATOMS: atom_id res chain seq x y z
N MET A 1 69.83 -34.56 -30.48
CA MET A 1 69.57 -33.20 -31.01
C MET A 1 69.84 -32.16 -29.93
N ARG A 2 70.88 -31.33 -30.07
CA ARG A 2 71.18 -30.26 -29.11
C ARG A 2 70.19 -29.11 -29.32
N ALA A 3 69.31 -28.87 -28.35
CA ALA A 3 68.36 -27.77 -28.40
C ALA A 3 69.11 -26.44 -28.57
N ASN A 4 68.84 -25.76 -29.68
CA ASN A 4 69.44 -24.49 -30.06
C ASN A 4 69.17 -23.44 -28.96
N LYS A 5 70.19 -22.71 -28.49
CA LYS A 5 70.06 -21.74 -27.38
C LYS A 5 69.02 -20.65 -27.68
N SER A 6 68.85 -20.28 -28.95
CA SER A 6 67.82 -19.35 -29.41
C SER A 6 66.40 -19.86 -29.18
N LEU A 7 66.16 -21.16 -29.40
CA LEU A 7 64.85 -21.78 -29.20
C LEU A 7 64.45 -21.83 -27.72
N ARG A 8 65.42 -22.10 -26.82
CA ARG A 8 65.21 -22.06 -25.36
C ARG A 8 64.92 -20.65 -24.85
N PHE A 9 65.54 -19.63 -25.46
CA PHE A 9 65.29 -18.23 -25.12
C PHE A 9 63.90 -17.78 -25.59
N GLN A 10 63.51 -18.13 -26.82
CA GLN A 10 62.16 -17.86 -27.35
C GLN A 10 61.06 -18.53 -26.50
N LEU A 11 61.25 -19.78 -26.08
CA LEU A 11 60.32 -20.48 -25.20
C LEU A 11 60.21 -19.82 -23.81
N LYS A 12 61.33 -19.41 -23.21
CA LYS A 12 61.31 -18.66 -21.94
C LYS A 12 60.63 -17.29 -22.07
N MET A 13 60.81 -16.61 -23.20
CA MET A 13 60.18 -15.31 -23.46
C MET A 13 58.68 -15.46 -23.69
N GLN A 14 58.24 -16.49 -24.44
CA GLN A 14 56.82 -16.84 -24.57
C GLN A 14 56.19 -17.20 -23.24
N GLN A 15 56.85 -18.02 -22.41
CA GLN A 15 56.38 -18.35 -21.06
C GLN A 15 56.30 -17.11 -20.16
N GLY A 16 57.29 -16.21 -20.23
CA GLY A 16 57.27 -14.94 -19.49
C GLY A 16 56.10 -14.04 -19.91
N ILE A 17 55.89 -13.86 -21.21
CA ILE A 17 54.77 -13.08 -21.75
C ILE A 17 53.42 -13.70 -21.36
N PHE A 18 53.31 -15.03 -21.42
CA PHE A 18 52.10 -15.74 -21.00
C PHE A 18 51.79 -15.52 -19.51
N VAL A 19 52.78 -15.65 -18.63
CA VAL A 19 52.60 -15.41 -17.19
C VAL A 19 52.21 -13.96 -16.91
N LEU A 20 52.80 -13.00 -17.64
CA LEU A 20 52.49 -11.58 -17.49
C LEU A 20 51.06 -11.25 -17.95
N LEU A 21 50.63 -11.80 -19.09
CA LEU A 21 49.24 -11.69 -19.57
C LEU A 21 48.26 -12.37 -18.61
N LEU A 22 48.60 -13.53 -18.06
CA LEU A 22 47.76 -14.23 -17.08
C LEU A 22 47.60 -13.41 -15.79
N LEU A 23 48.69 -12.84 -15.26
CA LEU A 23 48.64 -11.97 -14.09
C LEU A 23 47.83 -10.70 -14.37
N SER A 24 48.01 -10.09 -15.54
CA SER A 24 47.22 -8.95 -16.00
C SER A 24 45.74 -9.29 -16.06
N LEU A 25 45.38 -10.45 -16.62
CA LEU A 25 44.00 -10.91 -16.69
C LEU A 25 43.42 -11.16 -15.30
N LEU A 26 44.17 -11.77 -14.38
CA LEU A 26 43.72 -12.00 -13.01
C LEU A 26 43.49 -10.68 -12.25
N VAL A 27 44.36 -9.68 -12.45
CA VAL A 27 44.17 -8.34 -11.88
C VAL A 27 42.94 -7.66 -12.49
N LEU A 28 42.76 -7.74 -13.80
CA LEU A 28 41.59 -7.17 -14.48
C LEU A 28 40.30 -7.84 -14.02
N LEU A 29 40.28 -9.17 -13.91
CA LEU A 29 39.14 -9.93 -13.41
C LEU A 29 38.84 -9.61 -11.94
N GLY A 30 39.87 -9.47 -11.11
CA GLY A 30 39.73 -9.03 -9.72
C GLY A 30 39.17 -7.62 -9.61
N TYR A 31 39.65 -6.69 -10.44
CA TYR A 31 39.15 -5.32 -10.53
C TYR A 31 37.69 -5.29 -10.98
N LEU A 32 37.34 -6.01 -12.06
CA LEU A 32 35.97 -6.10 -12.55
C LEU A 32 35.04 -6.72 -11.50
N ALA A 33 35.49 -7.75 -10.78
CA ALA A 33 34.71 -8.39 -9.72
C ALA A 33 34.48 -7.46 -8.51
N LEU A 34 35.38 -6.51 -8.26
CA LEU A 34 35.20 -5.51 -7.20
C LEU A 34 34.28 -4.36 -7.62
N GLU A 35 34.33 -3.94 -8.89
CA GLU A 35 33.55 -2.81 -9.40
C GLU A 35 32.14 -3.22 -9.86
N THR A 36 31.98 -4.43 -10.42
CA THR A 36 30.69 -4.94 -10.90
C THR A 36 30.12 -6.01 -9.97
N ARG A 37 29.25 -5.61 -9.05
CA ARG A 37 28.43 -6.55 -8.26
C ARG A 37 27.16 -6.90 -9.03
N VAL A 38 27.28 -7.77 -10.04
CA VAL A 38 26.11 -8.35 -10.71
C VAL A 38 25.54 -9.45 -9.82
N GLN A 39 24.30 -9.30 -9.38
CA GLN A 39 23.57 -10.31 -8.62
C GLN A 39 22.32 -10.70 -9.40
N TRP A 40 22.06 -12.01 -9.47
CA TRP A 40 20.85 -12.54 -10.06
C TRP A 40 19.96 -13.08 -8.96
N ASP A 41 18.73 -12.60 -8.91
CA ASP A 41 17.71 -13.12 -8.01
C ASP A 41 17.05 -14.33 -8.67
N ILE A 42 17.36 -15.51 -8.13
CA ILE A 42 16.85 -16.80 -8.62
C ILE A 42 15.55 -17.16 -7.88
N SER A 43 15.10 -16.34 -6.92
CA SER A 43 13.87 -16.64 -6.19
C SER A 43 12.64 -16.52 -7.08
N GLN A 44 11.67 -17.43 -6.90
CA GLN A 44 10.48 -17.52 -7.74
C GLN A 44 9.65 -16.22 -7.75
N ASN A 45 9.70 -15.44 -6.65
CA ASN A 45 8.95 -14.20 -6.48
C ASN A 45 9.82 -12.93 -6.46
N GLY A 46 11.11 -13.03 -6.79
CA GLY A 46 12.02 -11.88 -6.75
C GLY A 46 12.17 -11.27 -5.35
N ARG A 47 12.27 -12.10 -4.30
CA ARG A 47 12.32 -11.70 -2.87
C ARG A 47 13.59 -10.93 -2.51
N ASN A 48 14.63 -11.00 -3.33
CA ASN A 48 15.91 -10.30 -3.11
C ASN A 48 16.06 -9.08 -4.03
N THR A 49 14.99 -8.68 -4.71
CA THR A 49 14.96 -7.54 -5.64
C THR A 49 13.79 -6.65 -5.28
N LEU A 50 14.06 -5.35 -5.10
CA LEU A 50 13.01 -4.37 -4.84
C LEU A 50 12.06 -4.27 -6.05
N SER A 51 10.80 -4.00 -5.77
CA SER A 51 9.81 -3.65 -6.76
C SER A 51 10.18 -2.36 -7.50
N GLN A 52 9.63 -2.22 -8.71
CA GLN A 52 9.83 -1.03 -9.53
C GLN A 52 9.37 0.23 -8.79
N THR A 53 8.25 0.15 -8.05
CA THR A 53 7.72 1.24 -7.23
C THR A 53 8.73 1.68 -6.16
N SER A 54 9.29 0.74 -5.39
CA SER A 54 10.32 1.04 -4.38
C SER A 54 11.53 1.75 -4.97
N ILE A 55 11.99 1.30 -6.15
CA ILE A 55 13.12 1.89 -6.86
C ILE A 55 12.80 3.34 -7.29
N GLU A 56 11.61 3.57 -7.86
CA GLU A 56 11.18 4.89 -8.30
C GLU A 56 11.10 5.88 -7.14
N ILE A 57 10.56 5.47 -5.99
CA ILE A 57 10.48 6.32 -4.80
C ILE A 57 11.86 6.68 -4.29
N LEU A 58 12.74 5.69 -4.16
CA LEU A 58 14.13 5.92 -3.75
C LEU A 58 14.87 6.87 -4.70
N SER A 59 14.57 6.80 -5.99
CA SER A 59 15.16 7.70 -7.00
C SER A 59 14.69 9.15 -6.86
N LYS A 60 13.46 9.37 -6.36
CA LYS A 60 12.89 10.70 -6.10
C LYS A 60 13.39 11.30 -4.77
N MET A 61 13.90 10.49 -3.84
CA MET A 61 14.42 10.93 -2.55
C MET A 61 15.85 11.48 -2.68
N THR A 62 15.99 12.81 -2.66
CA THR A 62 17.28 13.50 -2.87
C THR A 62 18.11 13.65 -1.60
N ALA A 63 17.50 13.61 -0.42
CA ALA A 63 18.20 13.73 0.87
C ALA A 63 18.60 12.34 1.43
N PRO A 64 19.57 12.28 2.37
CA PRO A 64 19.93 11.04 3.05
C PRO A 64 18.77 10.52 3.91
N VAL A 65 18.65 9.19 4.00
CA VAL A 65 17.66 8.51 4.85
C VAL A 65 18.40 7.84 5.99
N GLN A 66 17.99 8.12 7.24
CA GLN A 66 18.61 7.52 8.42
C GLN A 66 17.64 6.53 9.05
N ILE A 67 18.05 5.28 9.18
CA ILE A 67 17.26 4.21 9.75
C ILE A 67 17.88 3.81 11.09
N ALA A 68 17.16 4.08 12.17
CA ALA A 68 17.51 3.60 13.50
C ALA A 68 16.71 2.33 13.81
N ALA A 69 17.40 1.20 13.95
CA ALA A 69 16.82 -0.10 14.25
C ALA A 69 16.91 -0.36 15.76
N PHE A 70 15.77 -0.41 16.42
CA PHE A 70 15.70 -0.71 17.85
C PHE A 70 15.64 -2.21 18.06
N ALA A 71 16.80 -2.84 18.22
CA ALA A 71 16.93 -4.30 18.28
C ALA A 71 17.95 -4.73 19.34
N THR A 72 17.53 -5.61 20.25
CA THR A 72 18.38 -6.17 21.30
C THR A 72 19.53 -7.03 20.74
N GLU A 73 20.67 -7.05 21.42
CA GLU A 73 21.74 -8.01 21.12
C GLU A 73 21.34 -9.42 21.57
N GLN A 74 21.21 -10.33 20.59
CA GLN A 74 20.97 -11.77 20.75
C GLN A 74 19.70 -12.18 21.51
N HIS A 75 18.74 -12.74 20.78
CA HIS A 75 17.69 -13.57 21.36
C HIS A 75 17.78 -15.00 20.81
N VAL A 76 18.04 -15.95 21.72
CA VAL A 76 18.25 -17.38 21.46
C VAL A 76 17.07 -18.05 20.73
N GLN A 77 15.90 -17.40 20.69
CA GLN A 77 14.64 -17.95 20.13
C GLN A 77 14.23 -17.40 18.75
N PHE A 78 14.69 -16.22 18.33
CA PHE A 78 14.18 -15.53 17.13
C PHE A 78 15.23 -15.34 16.01
N GLY A 79 16.44 -15.89 16.18
CA GLY A 79 17.56 -15.58 15.30
C GLY A 79 18.07 -14.16 15.52
N ASP A 80 19.07 -13.76 14.74
CA ASP A 80 19.64 -12.42 14.83
C ASP A 80 18.71 -11.41 14.13
N VAL A 81 17.80 -10.79 14.89
CA VAL A 81 16.90 -9.74 14.39
C VAL A 81 17.70 -8.62 13.72
N ARG A 82 18.91 -8.33 14.21
CA ARG A 82 19.80 -7.35 13.57
C ARG A 82 20.26 -7.83 12.20
N GLU A 83 20.55 -9.12 12.03
CA GLU A 83 20.89 -9.70 10.73
C GLU A 83 19.72 -9.61 9.74
N ILE A 84 18.49 -9.90 10.18
CA ILE A 84 17.28 -9.78 9.34
C ILE A 84 17.10 -8.33 8.87
N ILE A 85 17.18 -7.37 9.80
CA ILE A 85 17.07 -5.94 9.50
C ILE A 85 18.20 -5.50 8.57
N HIS A 86 19.43 -5.90 8.86
CA HIS A 86 20.60 -5.57 8.06
C HIS A 86 20.41 -6.06 6.62
N ASN A 87 20.07 -7.33 6.43
CA ASN A 87 19.86 -7.91 5.11
C ASN A 87 18.70 -7.23 4.35
N PHE A 88 17.62 -6.88 5.06
CA PHE A 88 16.49 -6.15 4.49
C PHE A 88 16.89 -4.74 4.03
N VAL A 89 17.52 -3.94 4.90
CA VAL A 89 17.93 -2.56 4.60
C VAL A 89 19.03 -2.53 3.54
N GLN A 90 19.89 -3.54 3.48
CA GLN A 90 20.92 -3.66 2.46
C GLN A 90 20.33 -3.68 1.03
N LEU A 91 19.11 -4.21 0.85
CA LEU A 91 18.42 -4.15 -0.45
C LEU A 91 18.17 -2.70 -0.89
N TYR A 92 17.81 -1.81 0.04
CA TYR A 92 17.57 -0.40 -0.22
C TYR A 92 18.88 0.37 -0.40
N GLN A 93 19.90 0.07 0.40
CA GLN A 93 21.23 0.68 0.29
C GLN A 93 21.89 0.45 -1.07
N ARG A 94 21.55 -0.65 -1.77
CA ARG A 94 22.03 -0.93 -3.13
C ARG A 94 21.53 0.09 -4.16
N ILE A 95 20.29 0.56 -3.99
CA ILE A 95 19.66 1.54 -4.89
C ILE A 95 20.03 2.96 -4.46
N LYS A 96 20.03 3.20 -3.14
CA LYS A 96 20.29 4.51 -2.54
C LYS A 96 21.41 4.39 -1.49
N PRO A 97 22.69 4.59 -1.88
CA PRO A 97 23.85 4.38 -0.99
C PRO A 97 23.91 5.32 0.23
N ASP A 98 23.19 6.44 0.21
CA ASP A 98 23.09 7.40 1.32
C ASP A 98 22.03 7.04 2.37
N ILE A 99 21.57 5.78 2.37
CA ILE A 99 20.80 5.19 3.48
C ILE A 99 21.76 4.71 4.58
N SER A 100 21.69 5.29 5.77
CA SER A 100 22.47 4.84 6.94
C SER A 100 21.61 3.97 7.87
N LEU A 101 22.17 2.85 8.33
CA LEU A 101 21.54 1.97 9.33
C LEU A 101 22.32 2.03 10.64
N THR A 102 21.65 2.37 11.74
CA THR A 102 22.19 2.34 13.10
C THR A 102 21.38 1.38 13.97
N PHE A 103 22.06 0.53 14.73
CA PHE A 103 21.40 -0.33 15.71
C PHE A 103 21.45 0.35 17.08
N ILE A 104 20.29 0.40 17.75
CA ILE A 104 20.14 0.92 19.10
C ILE A 104 19.54 -0.21 19.94
N ASP A 105 20.20 -0.60 21.03
CA ASP A 105 19.62 -1.57 21.95
C ASP A 105 18.63 -0.84 22.88
N PRO A 106 17.31 -1.14 22.81
CA PRO A 106 16.31 -0.49 23.66
C PRO A 106 16.47 -0.83 25.15
N THR A 107 17.19 -1.90 25.50
CA THR A 107 17.49 -2.25 26.90
C THR A 107 18.66 -1.45 27.46
N GLU A 108 19.64 -1.12 26.63
CA GLU A 108 20.78 -0.28 27.04
C GLU A 108 20.44 1.22 27.00
N HIS A 109 19.59 1.63 26.04
CA HIS A 109 19.19 3.03 25.82
C HIS A 109 17.66 3.22 25.87
N PRO A 110 17.02 3.03 27.04
CA PRO A 110 15.57 3.12 27.20
C PRO A 110 15.02 4.53 26.98
N ASP A 111 15.83 5.55 27.20
CA ASP A 111 15.57 6.97 26.98
C ASP A 111 15.37 7.27 25.49
N LEU A 112 16.26 6.81 24.61
CA LEU A 112 16.13 6.96 23.16
C LEU A 112 14.91 6.19 22.61
N ALA A 113 14.65 4.99 23.13
CA ALA A 113 13.49 4.20 22.75
C ALA A 113 12.17 4.90 23.12
N ARG A 114 12.11 5.54 24.30
CA ARG A 114 10.92 6.26 24.75
C ARG A 114 10.69 7.55 23.97
N GLU A 115 11.74 8.30 23.66
CA GLU A 115 11.65 9.52 22.83
C GLU A 115 11.17 9.19 21.41
N ALA A 116 11.66 8.09 20.83
CA ALA A 116 11.22 7.60 19.53
C ALA A 116 9.84 6.89 19.59
N GLY A 117 9.26 6.71 20.78
CA GLY A 117 7.98 6.04 21.00
C GLY A 117 7.98 4.55 20.68
N VAL A 118 9.14 3.90 20.63
CA VAL A 118 9.28 2.48 20.28
C VAL A 118 8.65 1.60 21.35
N GLN A 119 7.82 0.64 20.94
CA GLN A 119 7.10 -0.25 21.86
C GLN A 119 7.54 -1.72 21.72
N VAL A 120 7.98 -2.12 20.54
CA VAL A 120 8.32 -3.50 20.19
C VAL A 120 9.80 -3.62 19.80
N ASN A 121 10.41 -4.75 20.16
CA ASN A 121 11.77 -5.09 19.71
C ASN A 121 11.76 -5.38 18.20
N GLY A 122 12.68 -4.77 17.45
CA GLY A 122 12.76 -4.88 15.99
C GLY A 122 12.07 -3.76 15.20
N GLU A 123 11.52 -2.73 15.87
CA GLU A 123 10.98 -1.55 15.19
C GLU A 123 12.09 -0.73 14.53
N LEU A 124 11.79 -0.19 13.34
CA LEU A 124 12.66 0.76 12.65
C LEU A 124 12.08 2.17 12.75
N VAL A 125 12.93 3.15 13.01
CA VAL A 125 12.59 4.57 12.95
C VAL A 125 13.37 5.19 11.80
N ILE A 126 12.63 5.63 10.79
CA ILE A 126 13.17 6.13 9.53
C ILE A 126 13.03 7.64 9.54
N HIS A 127 14.15 8.34 9.41
CA HIS A 127 14.24 9.79 9.33
C HIS A 127 14.60 10.20 7.91
N TYR A 128 13.92 11.23 7.42
CA TYR A 128 14.19 11.85 6.14
C TYR A 128 13.89 13.34 6.24
N GLN A 129 14.92 14.18 6.06
CA GLN A 129 14.83 15.62 6.29
C GLN A 129 14.30 15.94 7.70
N ASN A 130 13.20 16.69 7.82
CA ASN A 130 12.56 17.05 9.10
C ASN A 130 11.43 16.08 9.48
N LYS A 131 11.27 14.98 8.74
CA LYS A 131 10.19 14.00 8.93
C LYS A 131 10.75 12.70 9.49
N GLN A 132 9.95 12.06 10.34
CA GLN A 132 10.25 10.73 10.87
C GLN A 132 9.03 9.83 10.80
N ALA A 133 9.26 8.54 10.64
CA ALA A 133 8.21 7.54 10.60
C ALA A 133 8.70 6.24 11.23
N ARG A 134 7.77 5.53 11.88
CA ARG A 134 8.05 4.21 12.45
C ARG A 134 7.58 3.11 11.51
N LEU A 135 8.32 2.02 11.51
CA LEU A 135 8.00 0.79 10.82
C LEU A 135 8.03 -0.36 11.83
N THR A 136 6.86 -0.89 12.15
CA THR A 136 6.71 -1.99 13.12
C THR A 136 6.87 -3.35 12.48
N THR A 137 6.47 -3.50 11.21
CA THR A 137 6.60 -4.75 10.46
C THR A 137 7.63 -4.59 9.36
N ILE A 138 8.66 -5.44 9.39
CA ILE A 138 9.74 -5.43 8.39
C ILE A 138 9.27 -6.20 7.16
N ASN A 139 8.70 -5.48 6.20
CA ASN A 139 8.40 -5.98 4.86
C ASN A 139 8.49 -4.84 3.83
N GLU A 140 8.62 -5.19 2.54
CA GLU A 140 8.80 -4.19 1.49
C GLU A 140 7.61 -3.24 1.37
N GLN A 141 6.38 -3.73 1.44
CA GLN A 141 5.17 -2.91 1.31
C GLN A 141 5.16 -1.78 2.37
N ALA A 142 5.32 -2.15 3.64
CA ALA A 142 5.28 -1.22 4.75
C ALA A 142 6.46 -0.23 4.69
N MET A 143 7.66 -0.70 4.33
CA MET A 143 8.83 0.18 4.13
C MET A 143 8.59 1.17 2.98
N THR A 144 8.05 0.70 1.86
CA THR A 144 7.78 1.52 0.68
C THR A 144 6.74 2.59 0.98
N GLN A 145 5.65 2.22 1.67
CA GLN A 145 4.64 3.18 2.15
C GLN A 145 5.26 4.26 3.05
N VAL A 146 6.12 3.87 4.00
CA VAL A 146 6.83 4.82 4.85
C VAL A 146 7.73 5.75 4.03
N LEU A 147 8.52 5.21 3.11
CA LEU A 147 9.41 5.99 2.27
C LEU A 147 8.66 6.95 1.35
N MET A 148 7.54 6.53 0.75
CA MET A 148 6.69 7.43 -0.04
C MET A 148 6.21 8.60 0.80
N ARG A 149 5.65 8.32 1.99
CA ARG A 149 5.15 9.36 2.89
C ARG A 149 6.24 10.34 3.29
N LEU A 150 7.43 9.84 3.63
CA LEU A 150 8.58 10.66 3.99
C LEU A 150 9.09 11.48 2.79
N SER A 151 9.08 10.90 1.59
CA SER A 151 9.53 11.57 0.36
C SER A 151 8.65 12.76 -0.04
N ARG A 152 7.42 12.85 0.47
CA ARG A 152 6.50 13.94 0.15
C ARG A 152 7.08 15.30 0.59
N PRO A 153 7.05 16.33 -0.26
CA PRO A 153 7.54 17.66 0.11
C PRO A 153 6.65 18.36 1.14
N TYR A 154 5.33 18.14 1.11
CA TYR A 154 4.37 18.74 2.04
C TYR A 154 3.30 17.72 2.45
N GLU A 155 2.69 17.94 3.62
CA GLU A 155 1.50 17.20 4.05
C GLU A 155 0.28 17.74 3.32
N LYS A 156 -0.67 16.86 3.00
CA LYS A 156 -1.87 17.22 2.23
C LYS A 156 -2.95 17.74 3.16
N LEU A 157 -3.48 18.94 2.91
CA LEU A 157 -4.48 19.58 3.77
C LEU A 157 -5.90 19.16 3.38
N ILE A 158 -6.61 18.56 4.34
CA ILE A 158 -8.03 18.24 4.27
C ILE A 158 -8.80 19.29 5.07
N LEU A 159 -9.67 20.04 4.41
CA LEU A 159 -10.68 20.83 5.11
C LEU A 159 -11.90 19.96 5.37
N ALA A 160 -12.20 19.66 6.64
CA ALA A 160 -13.38 18.88 7.01
C ALA A 160 -14.52 19.82 7.40
N LEU A 161 -15.62 19.79 6.66
CA LEU A 161 -16.80 20.62 6.97
C LEU A 161 -17.28 20.33 8.40
N SER A 162 -17.59 21.39 9.13
CA SER A 162 -18.05 21.36 10.51
C SER A 162 -19.09 22.45 10.77
N GLY A 163 -19.95 22.21 11.77
CA GLY A 163 -20.95 23.16 12.25
C GLY A 163 -22.38 22.64 12.18
N HIS A 164 -22.63 21.55 11.45
CA HIS A 164 -23.94 20.95 11.21
C HIS A 164 -24.04 19.51 11.72
N GLY A 165 -23.15 19.09 12.61
CA GLY A 165 -23.12 17.75 13.20
C GLY A 165 -22.43 16.69 12.33
N GLU A 166 -21.59 17.11 11.39
CA GLU A 166 -20.76 16.25 10.55
C GLU A 166 -19.86 15.35 11.41
N ARG A 167 -19.50 14.18 10.86
CA ARG A 167 -18.57 13.27 11.53
C ARG A 167 -17.17 13.86 11.58
N SER A 168 -16.60 13.97 12.77
CA SER A 168 -15.30 14.62 12.96
C SER A 168 -14.13 13.66 12.73
N LEU A 169 -13.10 14.10 11.99
CA LEU A 169 -11.82 13.38 11.83
C LEU A 169 -10.98 13.33 13.11
N VAL A 170 -11.34 14.09 14.14
CA VAL A 170 -10.67 14.09 15.45
C VAL A 170 -11.61 13.65 16.57
N GLY A 171 -12.84 13.25 16.23
CA GLY A 171 -13.87 12.88 17.19
C GLY A 171 -13.76 11.44 17.67
N ALA A 172 -13.99 11.22 18.97
CA ALA A 172 -13.89 9.90 19.60
C ALA A 172 -15.23 9.14 19.65
N ALA A 173 -16.35 9.74 19.21
CA ALA A 173 -17.64 9.06 19.26
C ALA A 173 -17.72 7.93 18.23
N ASN A 174 -18.60 6.95 18.47
CA ASN A 174 -18.77 5.79 17.57
C ASN A 174 -19.14 6.19 16.12
N TYR A 175 -19.84 7.32 15.96
CA TYR A 175 -20.25 7.85 14.67
C TYR A 175 -19.20 8.77 14.02
N ASP A 176 -18.18 9.21 14.76
CA ASP A 176 -17.10 10.06 14.25
C ASP A 176 -16.09 9.25 13.43
N LEU A 177 -15.17 9.96 12.76
CA LEU A 177 -14.11 9.40 11.93
C LEU A 177 -12.72 9.46 12.61
N GLY A 178 -12.65 9.59 13.94
CA GLY A 178 -11.39 9.83 14.67
C GLY A 178 -10.29 8.80 14.44
N GLU A 179 -10.62 7.51 14.47
CA GLU A 179 -9.67 6.43 14.20
C GLU A 179 -9.17 6.49 12.74
N PHE A 180 -10.07 6.80 11.81
CA PHE A 180 -9.71 6.99 10.40
C PHE A 180 -8.84 8.24 10.20
N GLY A 181 -9.13 9.34 10.90
CA GLY A 181 -8.32 10.56 10.89
C GLY A 181 -6.90 10.33 11.42
N GLN A 182 -6.72 9.48 12.42
CA GLN A 182 -5.38 9.05 12.86
C GLN A 182 -4.65 8.28 11.76
N GLN A 183 -5.34 7.40 11.03
CA GLN A 183 -4.75 6.70 9.89
C GLN A 183 -4.40 7.66 8.75
N LEU A 184 -5.22 8.67 8.48
CA LEU A 184 -4.90 9.73 7.52
C LEU A 184 -3.67 10.54 7.93
N GLN A 185 -3.53 10.89 9.21
CA GLN A 185 -2.33 11.55 9.74
C GLN A 185 -1.09 10.67 9.57
N VAL A 186 -1.21 9.39 9.91
CA VAL A 186 -0.17 8.40 9.63
C VAL A 186 0.10 8.33 8.13
N ASN A 187 -0.86 8.56 7.24
CA ASN A 187 -0.65 8.56 5.79
C ASN A 187 -0.25 9.93 5.22
N GLY A 188 0.14 10.91 6.05
CA GLY A 188 0.70 12.19 5.61
C GLY A 188 -0.33 13.24 5.19
N PHE A 189 -1.56 13.11 5.71
CA PHE A 189 -2.60 14.12 5.58
C PHE A 189 -2.74 14.91 6.90
N ILE A 190 -2.95 16.22 6.82
CA ILE A 190 -3.42 17.03 7.94
C ILE A 190 -4.89 17.33 7.71
N SER A 191 -5.69 17.35 8.78
CA SER A 191 -7.08 17.79 8.70
C SER A 191 -7.33 19.00 9.60
N GLU A 192 -8.08 19.97 9.07
CA GLU A 192 -8.55 21.15 9.80
C GLU A 192 -10.07 21.29 9.67
N PRO A 193 -10.79 21.63 10.76
CA PRO A 193 -12.23 21.85 10.69
C PRO A 193 -12.54 23.17 9.97
N LEU A 194 -13.47 23.12 9.02
CA LEU A 194 -13.96 24.27 8.28
C LEU A 194 -15.40 24.57 8.68
N ASN A 195 -15.64 25.73 9.26
CA ASN A 195 -16.99 26.21 9.56
C ASN A 195 -17.36 27.35 8.61
N LEU A 196 -18.32 27.11 7.71
CA LEU A 196 -18.73 28.04 6.66
C LEU A 196 -19.61 29.20 7.16
N THR A 197 -20.13 29.11 8.38
CA THR A 197 -20.89 30.21 9.02
C THR A 197 -19.97 31.37 9.39
N VAL A 198 -18.74 31.06 9.80
CA VAL A 198 -17.74 32.08 10.23
C VAL A 198 -16.65 32.34 9.20
N THR A 199 -16.41 31.38 8.29
CA THR A 199 -15.37 31.52 7.26
C THR A 199 -15.98 32.13 6.00
N PRO A 200 -15.46 33.25 5.48
CA PRO A 200 -16.05 33.91 4.33
C PRO A 200 -15.96 33.05 3.07
N ASN A 201 -14.78 32.49 2.78
CA ASN A 201 -14.52 31.66 1.59
C ASN A 201 -13.71 30.42 1.97
N ILE A 202 -13.83 29.35 1.17
CA ILE A 202 -13.00 28.15 1.32
C ILE A 202 -11.58 28.48 0.85
N PRO A 203 -10.54 28.29 1.68
CA PRO A 203 -9.15 28.56 1.31
C PRO A 203 -8.72 27.82 0.04
N SER A 204 -7.99 28.50 -0.84
CA SER A 204 -7.51 27.96 -2.12
C SER A 204 -6.28 27.05 -1.99
N ASP A 205 -5.63 27.06 -0.84
CA ASP A 205 -4.45 26.24 -0.51
C ASP A 205 -4.82 24.85 0.02
N ALA A 206 -6.10 24.57 0.27
CA ALA A 206 -6.56 23.25 0.63
C ALA A 206 -6.47 22.26 -0.55
N ASP A 207 -5.90 21.07 -0.30
CA ASP A 207 -5.82 20.02 -1.31
C ASP A 207 -7.18 19.37 -1.59
N MET A 208 -8.06 19.30 -0.57
CA MET A 208 -9.42 18.76 -0.71
C MET A 208 -10.36 19.19 0.42
N LEU A 209 -11.66 19.12 0.12
CA LEU A 209 -12.76 19.28 1.06
C LEU A 209 -13.39 17.91 1.39
N LEU A 210 -13.72 17.69 2.67
CA LEU A 210 -14.50 16.55 3.14
C LEU A 210 -15.86 17.04 3.66
N ILE A 211 -16.94 16.49 3.11
CA ILE A 211 -18.30 16.65 3.64
C ILE A 211 -18.75 15.29 4.20
N ALA A 212 -18.74 15.15 5.52
CA ALA A 212 -19.01 13.87 6.19
C ALA A 212 -20.42 13.81 6.80
N SER A 213 -21.44 13.75 5.93
CA SER A 213 -22.87 13.64 6.25
C SER A 213 -23.35 14.60 7.36
N PRO A 214 -23.63 15.87 7.01
CA PRO A 214 -24.28 16.81 7.92
C PRO A 214 -25.56 16.24 8.53
N GLN A 215 -25.89 16.70 9.74
CA GLN A 215 -27.09 16.28 10.49
C GLN A 215 -28.18 17.35 10.49
N THR A 216 -27.81 18.61 10.26
CA THR A 216 -28.73 19.73 10.05
C THR A 216 -28.54 20.35 8.67
N ASP A 217 -29.57 21.03 8.18
CA ASP A 217 -29.53 21.67 6.87
C ASP A 217 -28.51 22.81 6.85
N LEU A 218 -27.70 22.87 5.78
CA LEU A 218 -26.81 24.00 5.52
C LEU A 218 -27.62 25.21 5.06
N LEU A 219 -27.11 26.40 5.38
CA LEU A 219 -27.71 27.65 4.91
C LEU A 219 -27.43 27.84 3.40
N PRO A 220 -28.33 28.50 2.64
CA PRO A 220 -28.13 28.73 1.21
C PRO A 220 -26.79 29.40 0.88
N GLY A 221 -26.39 30.40 1.67
CA GLY A 221 -25.10 31.08 1.47
C GLY A 221 -23.88 30.22 1.79
N GLU A 222 -24.02 29.11 2.53
CA GLU A 222 -22.95 28.12 2.74
C GLU A 222 -22.90 27.16 1.55
N VAL A 223 -24.06 26.74 1.03
CA VAL A 223 -24.16 25.92 -0.19
C VAL A 223 -23.55 26.66 -1.38
N ASP A 224 -23.80 27.96 -1.53
CA ASP A 224 -23.21 28.79 -2.59
C ASP A 224 -21.68 28.75 -2.57
N LYS A 225 -21.06 28.79 -1.38
CA LYS A 225 -19.59 28.68 -1.22
C LYS A 225 -19.07 27.31 -1.63
N LEU A 226 -19.82 26.24 -1.33
CA LEU A 226 -19.48 24.88 -1.77
C LEU A 226 -19.52 24.77 -3.29
N LEU A 227 -20.55 25.34 -3.92
CA LEU A 227 -20.68 25.36 -5.38
C LEU A 227 -19.55 26.15 -6.04
N GLU A 228 -19.18 27.31 -5.49
CA GLU A 228 -18.04 28.11 -5.96
C GLU A 228 -16.71 27.35 -5.84
N TYR A 229 -16.49 26.63 -4.74
CA TYR A 229 -15.30 25.78 -4.57
C TYR A 229 -15.20 24.70 -5.65
N ILE A 230 -16.32 24.06 -5.99
CA ILE A 230 -16.36 23.07 -7.09
C ILE A 230 -16.14 23.73 -8.45
N ASP A 231 -16.66 24.94 -8.69
CA ASP A 231 -16.41 25.68 -9.93
C ASP A 231 -14.95 26.07 -10.10
N ASN A 232 -14.27 26.40 -9.01
CA ASN A 232 -12.86 26.75 -9.00
C ASN A 232 -11.91 25.55 -9.11
N GLY A 233 -12.44 24.33 -9.30
CA GLY A 233 -11.62 23.12 -9.48
C GLY A 233 -11.24 22.41 -8.19
N GLY A 234 -11.89 22.72 -7.06
CA GLY A 234 -11.61 22.09 -5.77
C GLY A 234 -11.95 20.61 -5.72
N ASN A 235 -11.11 19.81 -5.05
CA ASN A 235 -11.35 18.37 -4.89
C ASN A 235 -12.29 18.09 -3.72
N LEU A 236 -13.18 17.11 -3.87
CA LEU A 236 -14.21 16.83 -2.84
C LEU A 236 -14.33 15.34 -2.57
N LEU A 237 -14.31 14.97 -1.29
CA LEU A 237 -14.91 13.73 -0.80
C LEU A 237 -16.25 14.05 -0.15
N TRP A 238 -17.34 13.54 -0.71
CA TRP A 238 -18.66 13.67 -0.14
C TRP A 238 -19.19 12.33 0.33
N LEU A 239 -19.30 12.18 1.65
CA LEU A 239 -19.96 11.05 2.29
C LEU A 239 -21.39 11.45 2.59
N VAL A 240 -22.34 10.77 1.97
CA VAL A 240 -23.76 11.10 2.06
C VAL A 240 -24.55 9.89 2.54
N ASP A 241 -25.03 9.98 3.77
CA ASP A 241 -25.96 8.99 4.32
C ASP A 241 -27.34 9.06 3.64
N ARG A 242 -28.23 8.12 4.00
CA ARG A 242 -29.64 8.17 3.63
C ARG A 242 -30.28 9.52 4.03
N GLU A 243 -31.44 9.81 3.44
CA GLU A 243 -32.15 11.09 3.56
C GLU A 243 -32.11 11.75 4.95
N SER A 244 -32.05 13.09 5.04
CA SER A 244 -32.12 14.10 3.97
C SER A 244 -30.75 14.50 3.42
N LEU A 245 -30.71 15.16 2.24
CA LEU A 245 -29.49 15.77 1.67
C LEU A 245 -29.02 17.05 2.40
N ARG A 246 -29.75 17.51 3.42
CA ARG A 246 -29.35 18.64 4.28
C ARG A 246 -29.05 19.95 3.54
N GLY A 247 -29.86 20.25 2.52
CA GLY A 247 -29.68 21.44 1.68
C GLY A 247 -28.67 21.27 0.54
N LEU A 248 -28.00 20.11 0.42
CA LEU A 248 -27.00 19.84 -0.62
C LEU A 248 -27.60 19.34 -1.96
N LEU A 249 -28.90 19.49 -2.19
CA LEU A 249 -29.51 19.19 -3.49
C LEU A 249 -28.85 19.98 -4.65
N PRO A 250 -28.53 21.28 -4.51
CA PRO A 250 -27.80 22.00 -5.56
C PRO A 250 -26.43 21.39 -5.89
N LEU A 251 -25.77 20.76 -4.90
CA LEU A 251 -24.49 20.09 -5.11
C LEU A 251 -24.67 18.79 -5.90
N THR A 252 -25.75 18.02 -5.69
CA THR A 252 -26.03 16.83 -6.53
C THR A 252 -26.28 17.23 -7.98
N GLU A 253 -27.05 18.31 -8.20
CA GLU A 253 -27.32 18.86 -9.54
C GLU A 253 -26.02 19.31 -10.22
N LYS A 254 -25.14 20.01 -9.50
CA LYS A 254 -23.82 20.45 -9.98
C LYS A 254 -22.94 19.30 -10.45
N LEU A 255 -23.01 18.17 -9.74
CA LEU A 255 -22.24 16.97 -10.04
C LEU A 255 -22.94 16.03 -11.03
N HIS A 256 -24.14 16.37 -11.50
CA HIS A 256 -24.98 15.52 -12.36
C HIS A 256 -25.27 14.14 -11.74
N LEU A 257 -25.45 14.12 -10.42
CA LEU A 257 -25.79 12.93 -9.64
C LEU A 257 -27.24 12.98 -9.17
N ILE A 258 -27.86 11.81 -9.10
CA ILE A 258 -29.19 11.60 -8.55
C ILE A 258 -29.02 10.71 -7.30
N MET A 259 -29.37 11.26 -6.15
CA MET A 259 -29.34 10.55 -4.87
C MET A 259 -30.74 9.99 -4.62
N THR A 260 -30.95 8.71 -4.90
CA THR A 260 -32.28 8.12 -4.71
C THR A 260 -32.62 8.01 -3.22
N PRO A 261 -33.91 8.13 -2.85
CA PRO A 261 -34.36 7.81 -1.50
C PRO A 261 -34.16 6.32 -1.19
N GLY A 262 -34.25 5.95 0.08
CA GLY A 262 -34.22 4.54 0.50
C GLY A 262 -32.87 4.03 0.99
N VAL A 263 -32.86 2.74 1.32
CA VAL A 263 -31.71 2.02 1.88
C VAL A 263 -31.47 0.74 1.09
N VAL A 264 -30.21 0.40 0.87
CA VAL A 264 -29.84 -0.88 0.24
C VAL A 264 -30.05 -2.02 1.23
N ILE A 265 -30.78 -3.04 0.77
CA ILE A 265 -31.01 -4.31 1.45
C ILE A 265 -30.21 -5.39 0.74
N ASP A 266 -29.30 -6.04 1.47
CA ASP A 266 -28.43 -7.12 1.00
C ASP A 266 -28.65 -8.39 1.84
N PRO A 267 -29.45 -9.35 1.35
CA PRO A 267 -29.69 -10.61 2.05
C PRO A 267 -28.42 -11.45 2.29
N GLN A 268 -27.32 -11.22 1.54
CA GLN A 268 -26.08 -11.96 1.76
C GLN A 268 -25.41 -11.61 3.08
N ALA A 269 -25.71 -10.43 3.64
CA ALA A 269 -25.17 -10.00 4.94
C ALA A 269 -25.54 -10.97 6.08
N GLU A 270 -26.70 -11.64 6.00
CA GLU A 270 -27.12 -12.62 7.00
C GLU A 270 -26.18 -13.83 7.08
N GLN A 271 -25.55 -14.23 5.97
CA GLN A 271 -24.56 -15.30 5.96
C GLN A 271 -23.31 -14.94 6.77
N LEU A 272 -23.00 -13.65 6.87
CA LEU A 272 -21.94 -13.09 7.70
C LEU A 272 -22.43 -12.69 9.09
N LYS A 273 -23.66 -13.04 9.46
CA LYS A 273 -24.33 -12.65 10.72
C LYS A 273 -24.41 -11.13 10.90
N ALA A 274 -24.48 -10.39 9.81
CA ALA A 274 -24.69 -8.95 9.80
C ALA A 274 -26.16 -8.62 9.43
N PRO A 275 -26.68 -7.44 9.84
CA PRO A 275 -28.00 -6.99 9.42
C PRO A 275 -28.11 -6.87 7.90
N VAL A 276 -29.29 -7.14 7.32
CA VAL A 276 -29.53 -7.00 5.87
C VAL A 276 -29.35 -5.58 5.35
N THR A 277 -29.35 -4.57 6.22
CA THR A 277 -29.03 -3.18 5.86
C THR A 277 -27.53 -2.91 5.69
N PHE A 278 -26.67 -3.92 5.89
CA PHE A 278 -25.23 -3.82 5.71
C PHE A 278 -24.88 -4.32 4.32
N ALA A 279 -24.81 -3.40 3.36
CA ALA A 279 -24.54 -3.75 1.98
C ALA A 279 -23.07 -4.17 1.80
N LEU A 280 -22.84 -5.28 1.08
CA LEU A 280 -21.50 -5.84 0.89
C LEU A 280 -20.92 -5.40 -0.47
N GLY A 281 -19.84 -4.62 -0.42
CA GLY A 281 -19.05 -4.23 -1.59
C GLY A 281 -18.30 -5.42 -2.15
N THR A 282 -18.74 -5.87 -3.32
CA THR A 282 -18.19 -7.04 -4.02
C THR A 282 -17.98 -6.77 -5.50
N GLY A 283 -18.64 -5.76 -6.07
CA GLY A 283 -18.41 -5.28 -7.42
C GLY A 283 -17.54 -4.03 -7.37
N TYR A 284 -16.31 -4.12 -7.87
CA TYR A 284 -15.40 -2.99 -7.91
C TYR A 284 -15.17 -2.55 -9.35
N GLY A 285 -15.42 -1.27 -9.63
CA GLY A 285 -15.19 -0.70 -10.96
C GLY A 285 -13.71 -0.68 -11.33
N ARG A 286 -13.40 -0.53 -12.63
CA ARG A 286 -12.01 -0.39 -13.10
C ARG A 286 -11.54 1.05 -12.87
N HIS A 287 -10.90 1.28 -11.73
CA HIS A 287 -10.39 2.58 -11.34
C HIS A 287 -9.10 2.43 -10.51
N ALA A 288 -8.27 3.48 -10.44
CA ALA A 288 -7.04 3.45 -9.65
C ALA A 288 -7.34 3.08 -8.18
N ILE A 289 -8.33 3.74 -7.56
CA ILE A 289 -8.81 3.51 -6.18
C ILE A 289 -9.08 2.03 -5.87
N THR A 290 -9.67 1.31 -6.82
CA THR A 290 -10.15 -0.07 -6.68
C THR A 290 -9.23 -1.10 -7.34
N HIS A 291 -8.06 -0.67 -7.82
CA HIS A 291 -7.11 -1.55 -8.47
C HIS A 291 -6.57 -2.59 -7.47
N GLY A 292 -6.74 -3.88 -7.79
CA GLY A 292 -6.30 -4.97 -6.92
C GLY A 292 -7.11 -5.14 -5.63
N PHE A 293 -8.29 -4.52 -5.55
CA PHE A 293 -9.19 -4.67 -4.41
C PHE A 293 -9.89 -6.05 -4.47
N ASN A 294 -9.38 -7.00 -3.68
CA ASN A 294 -9.87 -8.39 -3.66
C ASN A 294 -10.69 -8.74 -2.41
N TYR A 295 -10.95 -7.77 -1.54
CA TYR A 295 -11.62 -7.96 -0.25
C TYR A 295 -12.97 -7.27 -0.22
N ILE A 296 -13.86 -7.74 0.64
CA ILE A 296 -15.21 -7.17 0.82
C ILE A 296 -15.11 -5.88 1.62
N THR A 297 -15.85 -4.85 1.19
CA THR A 297 -16.13 -3.63 1.98
C THR A 297 -17.56 -3.69 2.50
N VAL A 298 -17.85 -3.02 3.62
CA VAL A 298 -19.15 -3.13 4.29
C VAL A 298 -19.72 -1.74 4.54
N PHE A 299 -20.93 -1.50 4.03
CA PHE A 299 -21.58 -0.18 4.05
C PHE A 299 -22.93 -0.24 4.77
N PRO A 300 -22.98 0.07 6.08
CA PRO A 300 -24.23 0.09 6.85
C PRO A 300 -25.16 1.21 6.41
N PHE A 301 -26.40 0.89 6.03
CA PHE A 301 -27.40 1.86 5.57
C PHE A 301 -26.96 2.62 4.31
N ALA A 302 -26.33 1.92 3.37
CA ALA A 302 -25.93 2.51 2.10
C ALA A 302 -27.15 3.02 1.32
N ARG A 303 -26.94 4.09 0.56
CA ARG A 303 -27.89 4.62 -0.43
C ARG A 303 -27.33 4.49 -1.83
N GLN A 304 -28.22 4.34 -2.79
CA GLN A 304 -27.85 4.31 -4.20
C GLN A 304 -27.47 5.70 -4.71
N ILE A 305 -26.49 5.71 -5.61
CA ILE A 305 -26.11 6.87 -6.42
C ILE A 305 -26.34 6.51 -7.88
N VAL A 306 -27.13 7.32 -8.57
CA VAL A 306 -27.29 7.23 -10.02
C VAL A 306 -26.55 8.40 -10.65
N PHE A 307 -25.78 8.14 -11.69
CA PHE A 307 -25.06 9.16 -12.44
C PHE A 307 -25.45 9.07 -13.91
N ASN A 308 -25.58 10.23 -14.56
CA ASN A 308 -25.85 10.31 -15.99
C ASN A 308 -24.59 10.71 -16.73
N GLU A 309 -24.32 10.04 -17.86
CA GLU A 309 -23.26 10.46 -18.77
C GLU A 309 -23.50 11.91 -19.21
N ASN A 310 -22.45 12.73 -19.15
CA ASN A 310 -22.49 14.11 -19.57
C ASN A 310 -21.11 14.55 -20.07
N GLN A 311 -21.03 15.74 -20.67
CA GLN A 311 -19.78 16.26 -21.24
C GLN A 311 -18.87 16.93 -20.20
N THR A 312 -19.41 17.28 -19.03
CA THR A 312 -18.71 18.04 -17.99
C THR A 312 -17.84 17.14 -17.12
N TRP A 313 -18.37 15.97 -16.75
CA TRP A 313 -17.76 15.04 -15.81
C TRP A 313 -17.59 13.68 -16.43
N ARG A 314 -16.40 13.12 -16.29
CA ARG A 314 -16.16 11.69 -16.49
C ARG A 314 -16.52 10.95 -15.21
N ALA A 315 -17.62 10.21 -15.23
CA ALA A 315 -18.07 9.40 -14.10
C ALA A 315 -17.60 7.94 -14.22
N VAL A 316 -17.10 7.37 -13.12
CA VAL A 316 -16.71 5.96 -13.02
C VAL A 316 -17.31 5.39 -11.73
N PRO A 317 -18.16 4.35 -11.80
CA PRO A 317 -18.62 3.67 -10.60
C PRO A 317 -17.44 2.98 -9.90
N LEU A 318 -17.34 3.15 -8.59
CA LEU A 318 -16.28 2.55 -7.78
C LEU A 318 -16.75 1.26 -7.11
N VAL A 319 -17.94 1.28 -6.53
CA VAL A 319 -18.46 0.17 -5.73
C VAL A 319 -19.92 -0.09 -6.06
N ASP A 320 -20.19 -1.33 -6.47
CA ASP A 320 -21.50 -1.94 -6.57
C ASP A 320 -21.68 -2.96 -5.44
N VAL A 321 -22.84 -2.88 -4.79
CA VAL A 321 -23.25 -3.75 -3.68
C VAL A 321 -24.53 -4.52 -4.04
N ALA A 322 -24.92 -5.47 -3.18
CA ALA A 322 -26.24 -6.08 -3.21
C ALA A 322 -26.65 -6.65 -4.58
N HIS A 323 -25.80 -7.47 -5.20
CA HIS A 323 -26.05 -8.10 -6.51
C HIS A 323 -27.37 -8.89 -6.57
N ASN A 324 -27.75 -9.49 -5.43
CA ASN A 324 -29.02 -10.22 -5.26
C ASN A 324 -29.93 -9.51 -4.23
N GLY A 325 -29.72 -8.22 -4.02
CA GLY A 325 -30.50 -7.38 -3.11
C GLY A 325 -31.27 -6.30 -3.87
N TRP A 326 -31.70 -5.26 -3.16
CA TRP A 326 -32.51 -4.18 -3.73
C TRP A 326 -32.38 -2.90 -2.92
N VAL A 327 -32.82 -1.78 -3.50
CA VAL A 327 -33.06 -0.52 -2.80
C VAL A 327 -34.49 -0.53 -2.29
N LYS A 328 -34.66 -0.40 -0.97
CA LYS A 328 -35.97 -0.30 -0.33
C LYS A 328 -36.33 1.14 -0.01
N TYR A 329 -37.50 1.58 -0.45
CA TYR A 329 -38.05 2.89 -0.10
C TYR A 329 -38.85 2.85 1.20
N GLY A 330 -38.89 3.99 1.91
CA GLY A 330 -39.68 4.14 3.14
C GLY A 330 -38.94 3.78 4.43
N ALA A 331 -39.62 4.01 5.56
CA ALA A 331 -39.08 3.85 6.91
C ALA A 331 -39.59 2.57 7.62
N ASP A 332 -40.25 1.66 6.89
CA ASP A 332 -40.74 0.41 7.45
C ASP A 332 -39.58 -0.59 7.61
N ASP A 333 -39.55 -1.29 8.75
CA ASP A 333 -38.57 -2.34 9.06
C ASP A 333 -38.90 -3.67 8.37
N ASN A 334 -39.91 -3.70 7.50
CA ASN A 334 -40.22 -4.84 6.67
C ASN A 334 -39.27 -4.95 5.47
N TYR A 335 -38.15 -5.65 5.64
CA TYR A 335 -37.14 -5.88 4.59
C TYR A 335 -37.52 -6.98 3.59
N THR A 336 -38.79 -7.07 3.19
CA THR A 336 -39.22 -7.88 2.05
C THR A 336 -39.20 -7.07 0.77
N PHE A 337 -38.78 -7.69 -0.33
CA PHE A 337 -38.76 -7.08 -1.66
C PHE A 337 -40.18 -6.88 -2.19
N ASP A 338 -40.49 -5.66 -2.61
CA ASP A 338 -41.71 -5.31 -3.34
C ASP A 338 -41.38 -4.95 -4.81
N PRO A 339 -41.83 -5.73 -5.80
CA PRO A 339 -41.52 -5.45 -7.21
C PRO A 339 -42.19 -4.19 -7.78
N GLU A 340 -43.20 -3.61 -7.11
CA GLU A 340 -43.87 -2.38 -7.57
C GLU A 340 -43.16 -1.12 -7.07
N GLU A 341 -42.47 -1.19 -5.93
CA GLU A 341 -41.80 -0.05 -5.30
C GLU A 341 -40.27 -0.15 -5.31
N ASP A 342 -39.69 -1.33 -5.09
CA ASP A 342 -38.26 -1.51 -4.85
C ASP A 342 -37.45 -1.68 -6.15
N ILE A 343 -36.19 -1.23 -6.13
CA ILE A 343 -35.27 -1.35 -7.28
C ILE A 343 -34.32 -2.52 -7.04
N ALA A 344 -34.40 -3.56 -7.87
CA ALA A 344 -33.46 -4.69 -7.83
C ALA A 344 -32.01 -4.25 -8.12
N GLY A 345 -31.06 -4.89 -7.44
CA GLY A 345 -29.63 -4.66 -7.64
C GLY A 345 -29.07 -5.26 -8.96
N PRO A 346 -27.75 -5.12 -9.20
CA PRO A 346 -26.73 -4.51 -8.33
C PRO A 346 -26.91 -3.00 -8.15
N VAL A 347 -26.45 -2.48 -7.02
CA VAL A 347 -26.65 -1.07 -6.64
C VAL A 347 -25.31 -0.35 -6.55
N THR A 348 -25.11 0.68 -7.38
CA THR A 348 -23.95 1.56 -7.26
C THR A 348 -24.10 2.50 -6.07
N ILE A 349 -23.10 2.53 -5.20
CA ILE A 349 -23.10 3.37 -3.99
C ILE A 349 -21.89 4.31 -3.91
N ALA A 350 -20.91 4.17 -4.79
CA ALA A 350 -19.73 5.03 -4.81
C ALA A 350 -19.35 5.36 -6.26
N VAL A 351 -19.08 6.63 -6.54
CA VAL A 351 -18.73 7.12 -7.88
C VAL A 351 -17.56 8.10 -7.78
N ALA A 352 -16.59 7.95 -8.66
CA ALA A 352 -15.56 8.94 -8.92
C ALA A 352 -15.96 9.79 -10.13
N LEU A 353 -15.77 11.10 -10.01
CA LEU A 353 -15.96 12.09 -11.05
C LEU A 353 -14.63 12.81 -11.29
N SER A 354 -14.22 12.96 -12.55
CA SER A 354 -13.11 13.85 -12.89
C SER A 354 -13.40 14.72 -14.10
N ARG A 355 -12.74 15.89 -14.15
CA ARG A 355 -12.77 16.81 -15.29
C ARG A 355 -11.53 17.70 -15.32
N GLU A 356 -11.18 18.20 -16.49
CA GLU A 356 -10.07 19.16 -16.66
C GLU A 356 -10.58 20.59 -16.46
N ILE A 357 -9.96 21.34 -15.54
CA ILE A 357 -10.18 22.77 -15.31
C ILE A 357 -8.83 23.45 -15.14
N ASN A 358 -8.58 24.53 -15.89
CA ASN A 358 -7.35 25.33 -15.80
C ASN A 358 -6.06 24.47 -15.88
N ASP A 359 -6.01 23.53 -16.82
CA ASP A 359 -4.90 22.58 -17.03
C ASP A 359 -4.59 21.70 -15.80
N ARG A 360 -5.58 21.49 -14.93
CA ARG A 360 -5.54 20.53 -13.81
C ARG A 360 -6.76 19.62 -13.84
N GLU A 361 -6.56 18.36 -13.50
CA GLU A 361 -7.64 17.43 -13.24
C GLU A 361 -8.28 17.71 -11.87
N GLN A 362 -9.54 18.12 -11.87
CA GLN A 362 -10.39 18.16 -10.70
C GLN A 362 -10.97 16.77 -10.42
N ARG A 363 -10.96 16.36 -9.15
CA ARG A 363 -11.38 15.03 -8.69
C ARG A 363 -12.44 15.15 -7.60
N VAL A 364 -13.56 14.46 -7.78
CA VAL A 364 -14.65 14.38 -6.81
C VAL A 364 -15.02 12.92 -6.59
N ILE A 365 -15.15 12.51 -5.33
CA ILE A 365 -15.68 11.20 -4.96
C ILE A 365 -16.95 11.42 -4.16
N VAL A 366 -17.99 10.67 -4.52
CA VAL A 366 -19.21 10.62 -3.72
C VAL A 366 -19.47 9.18 -3.30
N VAL A 367 -19.66 8.98 -2.00
CA VAL A 367 -20.01 7.69 -1.41
C VAL A 367 -21.34 7.83 -0.68
N GLY A 368 -22.30 6.99 -1.06
CA GLY A 368 -23.64 6.88 -0.50
C GLY A 368 -23.67 6.26 0.89
N ASN A 369 -22.63 6.52 1.68
CA ASN A 369 -22.49 6.06 3.04
C ASN A 369 -21.35 6.80 3.74
N GLY A 370 -21.61 7.46 4.86
CA GLY A 370 -20.58 7.96 5.77
C GLY A 370 -20.26 7.01 6.91
N HIS A 371 -21.11 6.01 7.15
CA HIS A 371 -20.92 5.06 8.25
C HIS A 371 -19.69 4.16 8.07
N PHE A 372 -19.32 3.75 6.85
CA PHE A 372 -18.24 2.77 6.65
C PHE A 372 -16.86 3.21 7.18
N LEU A 373 -16.62 4.52 7.32
CA LEU A 373 -15.40 5.10 7.91
C LEU A 373 -15.57 5.50 9.37
N ALA A 374 -16.76 5.40 9.93
CA ALA A 374 -16.99 5.73 11.32
C ALA A 374 -16.26 4.75 12.24
N ASN A 375 -15.84 5.21 13.42
CA ASN A 375 -15.09 4.42 14.40
C ASN A 375 -15.74 3.05 14.67
N MET A 376 -17.08 2.98 14.72
CA MET A 376 -17.82 1.74 14.93
C MET A 376 -17.68 0.70 13.78
N TYR A 377 -17.38 1.13 12.57
CA TYR A 377 -17.43 0.29 11.35
C TYR A 377 -16.12 0.27 10.56
N LEU A 378 -15.13 1.08 10.93
CA LEU A 378 -13.86 1.19 10.21
C LEU A 378 -13.12 -0.16 10.10
N GLY A 379 -13.21 -0.99 11.14
CA GLY A 379 -12.61 -2.33 11.18
C GLY A 379 -13.36 -3.40 10.39
N ASN A 380 -14.47 -3.08 9.73
CA ASN A 380 -15.21 -4.05 8.92
C ASN A 380 -14.58 -4.23 7.54
N GLY A 381 -14.38 -5.48 7.15
CA GLY A 381 -13.84 -5.82 5.84
C GLY A 381 -12.55 -5.06 5.57
N ASN A 382 -12.45 -4.45 4.39
CA ASN A 382 -11.32 -3.61 4.00
C ASN A 382 -11.68 -2.12 3.89
N ASN A 383 -12.57 -1.64 4.76
CA ASN A 383 -13.06 -0.24 4.73
C ASN A 383 -11.94 0.79 4.92
N LEU A 384 -10.98 0.52 5.82
CA LEU A 384 -9.84 1.41 6.05
C LEU A 384 -9.02 1.62 4.77
N ASP A 385 -8.60 0.54 4.11
CA ASP A 385 -7.81 0.61 2.87
C ASP A 385 -8.58 1.31 1.76
N PHE A 386 -9.88 1.00 1.60
CA PHE A 386 -10.72 1.69 0.63
C PHE A 386 -10.73 3.19 0.91
N GLY A 387 -10.98 3.59 2.16
CA GLY A 387 -10.93 4.98 2.62
C GLY A 387 -9.61 5.67 2.29
N ILE A 388 -8.47 5.07 2.64
CA ILE A 388 -7.14 5.63 2.36
C ILE A 388 -6.94 5.81 0.84
N ASN A 389 -7.39 4.86 0.01
CA ASN A 389 -7.31 4.99 -1.44
C ASN A 389 -8.15 6.15 -2.00
N LEU A 390 -9.30 6.48 -1.39
CA LEU A 390 -10.10 7.65 -1.79
C LEU A 390 -9.28 8.94 -1.64
N PHE A 391 -8.63 9.11 -0.49
CA PHE A 391 -7.83 10.32 -0.19
C PHE A 391 -6.57 10.39 -1.04
N ASN A 392 -5.87 9.27 -1.26
CA ASN A 392 -4.69 9.23 -2.14
C ASN A 392 -5.05 9.57 -3.59
N TRP A 393 -6.20 9.11 -4.09
CA TRP A 393 -6.63 9.49 -5.43
C TRP A 393 -7.03 10.97 -5.48
N LEU A 394 -7.76 11.49 -4.49
CA LEU A 394 -8.11 12.91 -4.43
C LEU A 394 -6.88 13.82 -4.32
N SER A 395 -5.77 13.36 -3.72
CA SER A 395 -4.53 14.15 -3.60
C SER A 395 -3.65 14.16 -4.85
N GLY A 396 -4.00 13.35 -5.87
CA GLY A 396 -3.18 13.18 -7.09
C GLY A 396 -2.12 12.09 -7.00
N ASP A 397 -2.09 11.30 -5.93
CA ASP A 397 -1.01 10.35 -5.62
C ASP A 397 -1.35 8.90 -6.02
N GLU A 398 -1.67 8.68 -7.30
CA GLU A 398 -2.03 7.33 -7.80
C GLU A 398 -0.92 6.28 -7.62
N GLU A 399 0.34 6.73 -7.57
CA GLU A 399 1.51 5.87 -7.30
C GLU A 399 1.40 5.14 -5.94
N MET A 400 0.70 5.71 -4.95
CA MET A 400 0.50 5.06 -3.65
C MET A 400 -0.52 3.93 -3.67
N ILE A 401 -1.41 3.90 -4.67
CA ILE A 401 -2.50 2.92 -4.75
C ILE A 401 -2.00 1.57 -5.30
N THR A 402 -0.78 1.53 -5.86
CA THR A 402 -0.29 0.40 -6.67
C THR A 402 0.62 -0.60 -5.91
N ILE A 403 0.83 -0.46 -4.60
CA ILE A 403 1.74 -1.37 -3.87
C ILE A 403 0.99 -2.59 -3.35
N GLN A 404 1.00 -3.66 -4.14
CA GLN A 404 0.50 -4.97 -3.72
C GLN A 404 1.60 -5.78 -3.02
N PRO A 405 1.31 -6.45 -1.89
CA PRO A 405 2.24 -7.41 -1.29
C PRO A 405 2.48 -8.57 -2.27
N ARG A 406 3.74 -8.86 -2.57
CA ARG A 406 4.09 -10.13 -3.23
C ARG A 406 3.89 -11.26 -2.20
N ALA A 407 2.98 -12.18 -2.48
CA ALA A 407 2.75 -13.33 -1.62
C ALA A 407 4.04 -14.14 -1.42
N THR A 408 4.31 -14.57 -0.19
CA THR A 408 5.47 -15.39 0.16
C THR A 408 5.18 -16.87 -0.10
N LEU A 409 5.18 -17.26 -1.38
CA LEU A 409 4.88 -18.64 -1.80
C LEU A 409 5.89 -19.66 -1.23
N ASP A 410 7.12 -19.24 -0.94
CA ASP A 410 8.21 -20.10 -0.45
C ASP A 410 8.50 -19.91 1.05
N SER A 411 7.48 -19.87 1.92
CA SER A 411 7.71 -19.87 3.38
C SER A 411 7.73 -21.28 3.97
N GLN A 412 7.25 -22.28 3.23
CA GLN A 412 7.13 -23.66 3.69
C GLN A 412 7.59 -24.60 2.58
N LEU A 413 8.53 -25.48 2.90
CA LEU A 413 8.94 -26.58 2.03
C LEU A 413 7.98 -27.75 2.27
N VAL A 414 6.92 -27.84 1.46
CA VAL A 414 5.97 -28.97 1.49
C VAL A 414 6.43 -30.00 0.46
N LEU A 415 7.21 -30.97 0.89
CA LEU A 415 7.59 -32.11 0.05
C LEU A 415 6.51 -33.18 0.14
N THR A 416 6.15 -33.74 -1.00
CA THR A 416 5.39 -35.00 -1.03
C THR A 416 6.24 -36.15 -0.48
N ASP A 417 5.59 -37.20 0.02
CA ASP A 417 6.29 -38.41 0.53
C ASP A 417 7.25 -39.00 -0.53
N THR A 418 6.92 -38.84 -1.81
CA THR A 418 7.74 -39.31 -2.93
C THR A 418 9.01 -38.47 -3.08
N GLU A 419 8.90 -37.14 -3.06
CA GLU A 419 10.05 -36.24 -3.15
C GLU A 419 11.00 -36.41 -1.96
N LEU A 420 10.45 -36.54 -0.75
CA LEU A 420 11.23 -36.82 0.45
C LEU A 420 11.98 -38.15 0.33
N THR A 421 11.31 -39.20 -0.16
CA THR A 421 11.93 -40.52 -0.36
C THR A 421 13.08 -40.45 -1.37
N VAL A 422 12.90 -39.72 -2.47
CA VAL A 422 13.96 -39.53 -3.49
C VAL A 422 15.18 -38.84 -2.89
N VAL A 423 14.99 -37.76 -2.13
CA VAL A 423 16.08 -37.04 -1.46
C VAL A 423 16.82 -37.96 -0.49
N VAL A 424 16.09 -38.69 0.35
CA VAL A 424 16.65 -39.64 1.33
C VAL A 424 17.46 -40.73 0.62
N VAL A 425 16.91 -41.40 -0.39
CA VAL A 425 17.60 -42.46 -1.14
C VAL A 425 18.84 -41.93 -1.84
N PHE A 426 18.76 -40.75 -2.44
CA PHE A 426 19.90 -40.16 -3.14
C PHE A 426 21.06 -39.86 -2.18
N PHE A 427 20.80 -39.18 -1.07
CA PHE A 427 21.86 -38.77 -0.14
C PHE A 427 22.39 -39.89 0.75
N LEU A 428 21.57 -40.88 1.13
CA LEU A 428 21.99 -41.99 2.00
C LEU A 428 22.56 -43.19 1.25
N LEU A 429 22.13 -43.44 0.01
CA LEU A 429 22.55 -44.63 -0.75
C LEU A 429 23.35 -44.25 -2.00
N VAL A 430 22.78 -43.43 -2.88
CA VAL A 430 23.40 -43.15 -4.18
C VAL A 430 24.72 -42.40 -4.01
N LEU A 431 24.73 -41.31 -3.25
CA LEU A 431 25.91 -40.47 -3.06
C LEU A 431 27.07 -41.25 -2.39
N PRO A 432 26.90 -41.99 -1.28
CA PRO A 432 27.98 -42.79 -0.70
C PRO A 432 28.49 -43.90 -1.62
N ILE A 433 27.60 -44.58 -2.35
CA ILE A 433 27.99 -45.61 -3.31
C ILE A 433 28.83 -45.00 -4.44
N THR A 434 28.46 -43.83 -4.95
CA THR A 434 29.26 -43.14 -5.97
C THR A 434 30.66 -42.75 -5.46
N PHE A 435 30.78 -42.30 -4.20
CA PHE A 435 32.08 -42.04 -3.58
C PHE A 435 32.89 -43.32 -3.36
N LEU A 436 32.28 -44.42 -2.92
CA LEU A 436 32.96 -45.71 -2.78
C LEU A 436 33.45 -46.25 -4.12
N LEU A 437 32.61 -46.20 -5.16
CA LEU A 437 32.95 -46.65 -6.50
C LEU A 437 34.06 -45.80 -7.11
N SER A 438 33.99 -44.48 -7.00
CA SER A 438 35.05 -43.59 -7.47
C SER A 438 36.37 -43.83 -6.75
N GLY A 439 36.34 -44.02 -5.42
CA GLY A 439 37.51 -44.42 -4.63
C GLY A 439 38.09 -45.77 -5.07
N ALA A 440 37.25 -46.77 -5.29
CA ALA A 440 37.67 -48.09 -5.77
C ALA A 440 38.28 -48.04 -7.18
N VAL A 441 37.70 -47.25 -8.08
CA VAL A 441 38.23 -47.04 -9.44
C VAL A 441 39.59 -46.33 -9.40
N ILE A 442 39.75 -45.31 -8.56
CA ILE A 442 41.02 -44.60 -8.37
C ILE A 442 42.08 -45.56 -7.81
N TRP A 443 41.73 -46.34 -6.78
CA TRP A 443 42.63 -47.35 -6.20
C TRP A 443 43.06 -48.39 -7.24
N TRP A 444 42.12 -48.88 -8.06
CA TRP A 444 42.41 -49.89 -9.07
C TRP A 444 43.27 -49.35 -10.22
N ARG A 445 43.06 -48.09 -10.63
CA ARG A 445 43.93 -47.41 -11.61
C ARG A 445 45.34 -47.18 -11.08
N ARG A 446 45.49 -46.80 -9.80
CA ARG A 446 46.80 -46.63 -9.15
C ARG A 446 47.58 -47.95 -9.11
N LYS A 447 46.92 -49.05 -8.74
CA LYS A 447 47.54 -50.38 -8.66
C LYS A 447 47.98 -50.95 -10.02
N ARG A 448 47.48 -50.42 -11.15
CA ARG A 448 47.94 -50.79 -12.50
C ARG A 448 49.06 -49.87 -13.02
N ALA A 449 49.31 -48.74 -12.37
CA ALA A 449 50.34 -47.77 -12.74
C ALA A 449 51.64 -47.92 -11.93
N THR A 450 51.57 -48.55 -10.76
CA THR A 450 52.68 -49.22 -10.06
C THR A 450 52.78 -50.66 -10.50
#